data_AF-V2WJS6-F1
#
_entry.id   AF-V2WJS6-F1
#
_cell.length_a   1.000
_cell.length_b   1.000
_cell.length_c   1.000
_cell.angle_alpha   90.00
_cell.angle_beta   90.00
_cell.angle_gamma   90.00
#
_symmetry.space_group_name_H-M   'P 1'
#
loop_
_entity.id
_entity.type
_entity.pdbx_description
1 polymer ?
#
loop_
_entity_poly.entity_id
_entity_poly.type
_entity_poly.pdbx_seq_one_letter_code
_entity_poly.pdbx_strand_id
1 'polypeptide(L)' 'MKPRNQGGVVDSRLNVYGVTNLKVADISICPANVAANTYSTALTIGEKAAVLIAEELGVKL' A
#
# COMPACT_ATOMS: atom_id res chain seq x y z
N MET A 1 -2.68 1.05 -6.27
CA MET A 1 -1.95 2.32 -6.09
C MET A 1 -1.80 3.03 -7.44
N LYS A 2 -2.76 3.90 -7.79
CA LYS A 2 -2.76 4.74 -9.01
C LYS A 2 -3.52 6.03 -8.70
N PRO A 3 -3.37 7.10 -9.50
CA PRO A 3 -4.22 8.28 -9.37
C PRO A 3 -5.71 7.93 -9.41
N ARG A 4 -6.52 8.59 -8.56
CA ARG A 4 -7.97 8.35 -8.48
C ARG A 4 -8.68 8.58 -9.81
N ASN A 5 -8.27 9.59 -10.58
CA ASN A 5 -8.80 9.88 -11.91
C ASN A 5 -8.43 8.83 -12.97
N GLN A 6 -7.56 7.87 -12.66
CA GLN A 6 -7.22 6.71 -13.47
C GLN A 6 -7.79 5.40 -12.88
N GLY A 7 -8.80 5.49 -12.00
CA GLY A 7 -9.43 4.34 -11.37
C GLY A 7 -8.66 3.75 -10.17
N GLY A 8 -7.67 4.47 -9.63
CA GLY A 8 -6.98 4.04 -8.41
C GLY A 8 -7.83 4.16 -7.15
N VAL A 9 -7.68 3.20 -6.23
CA VAL A 9 -8.41 3.13 -4.94
C VAL A 9 -7.58 3.66 -3.77
N VAL A 10 -6.26 3.49 -3.82
CA VAL A 10 -5.32 3.94 -2.79
C VAL A 10 -4.24 4.88 -3.34
N ASP A 11 -3.81 5.83 -2.52
CA ASP A 11 -2.70 6.75 -2.81
C ASP A 11 -1.31 6.09 -2.62
N SER A 12 -0.24 6.87 -2.82
CA SER A 12 1.16 6.41 -2.68
C SER A 12 1.56 6.05 -1.25
N ARG A 13 0.76 6.43 -0.24
CA ARG A 13 0.94 6.08 1.18
C ARG A 13 -0.05 5.00 1.63
N LEU A 14 -0.68 4.32 0.67
CA LEU A 14 -1.63 3.22 0.85
C LEU A 14 -2.98 3.64 1.47
N ASN A 15 -3.25 4.94 1.58
CA ASN A 15 -4.52 5.43 2.12
C ASN A 15 -5.64 5.21 1.11
N VAL A 16 -6.81 4.77 1.58
CA VAL A 16 -8.01 4.67 0.75
C VAL A 16 -8.55 6.07 0.45
N TYR A 17 -8.75 6.38 -0.82
CA TYR A 17 -9.27 7.69 -1.21
C TYR A 17 -10.65 7.98 -0.59
N GLY A 18 -10.78 9.11 0.10
CA GLY A 18 -12.04 9.55 0.70
C GLY A 18 -12.33 8.95 2.09
N VAL A 19 -11.38 8.20 2.67
CA VAL A 19 -11.50 7.65 4.02
C VAL A 19 -10.30 8.08 4.86
N THR A 20 -10.54 8.39 6.13
CA THR A 20 -9.49 8.73 7.09
C THR A 20 -9.08 7.51 7.91
N ASN A 21 -7.78 7.38 8.21
CA ASN A 21 -7.22 6.32 9.06
C ASN A 21 -7.49 4.89 8.56
N LEU A 22 -7.62 4.70 7.25
CA LEU A 22 -7.77 3.39 6.62
C LEU A 22 -6.73 3.21 5.51
N LYS A 23 -5.98 2.10 5.58
CA LYS A 23 -5.00 1.69 4.57
C LYS A 23 -5.29 0.27 4.09
N VAL A 24 -4.89 -0.03 2.85
CA VAL A 24 -4.88 -1.39 2.30
C VAL A 24 -3.43 -1.80 2.04
N ALA A 25 -3.00 -2.92 2.59
CA ALA A 25 -1.59 -3.33 2.62
C ALA A 25 -1.43 -4.83 2.26
N ASP A 26 -1.93 -5.22 1.11
CA ASP A 26 -1.80 -6.56 0.56
C ASP A 26 -1.63 -6.50 -0.97
N ILE A 27 -1.69 -7.65 -1.66
CA ILE A 27 -1.48 -7.71 -3.11
C ILE A 27 -2.50 -6.92 -3.94
N SER A 28 -3.67 -6.57 -3.37
CA SER A 28 -4.71 -5.80 -4.06
C SER A 28 -4.27 -4.41 -4.49
N ILE A 29 -3.19 -3.87 -3.90
CA ILE A 29 -2.69 -2.53 -4.25
C ILE A 29 -1.85 -2.51 -5.53
N CYS A 30 -1.39 -3.66 -6.04
CA CYS A 30 -0.51 -3.74 -7.20
C CYS A 30 -1.16 -3.06 -8.42
N PRO A 31 -0.53 -2.02 -9.01
CA PRO A 31 -1.12 -1.29 -10.14
C PRO A 31 -1.12 -2.09 -11.46
N ALA A 32 -0.30 -3.13 -11.52
CA ALA A 32 -0.15 -4.06 -12.63
C ALA A 32 0.34 -5.41 -12.07
N ASN A 33 0.27 -6.46 -12.89
CA ASN A 33 0.75 -7.78 -12.51
C ASN A 33 2.28 -7.76 -12.31
N VAL A 34 2.77 -8.62 -11.41
CA VAL A 34 4.19 -8.81 -11.15
C VAL A 34 4.59 -10.16 -11.72
N ALA A 35 5.60 -10.21 -12.58
CA ALA A 35 6.08 -11.44 -13.22
C ALA A 35 6.95 -12.28 -12.25
N ALA A 36 6.36 -12.67 -11.12
CA ALA A 36 6.99 -13.49 -10.09
C ALA A 36 5.92 -14.21 -9.24
N ASN A 37 6.32 -15.24 -8.50
CA ASN A 37 5.48 -15.78 -7.42
C ASN A 37 5.23 -14.69 -6.38
N THR A 38 3.96 -14.47 -6.02
CA THR A 38 3.54 -13.23 -5.33
C THR A 38 3.88 -13.18 -3.86
N TYR A 39 4.41 -14.25 -3.26
CA TYR A 39 4.76 -14.26 -1.84
C TYR A 39 5.80 -13.17 -1.49
N SER A 40 6.88 -13.06 -2.27
CA SER A 40 7.89 -12.02 -2.06
C SER A 40 7.31 -10.60 -2.26
N THR A 41 6.39 -10.44 -3.19
CA THR A 41 5.72 -9.14 -3.44
C THR A 41 4.81 -8.77 -2.29
N ALA A 42 4.03 -9.72 -1.77
CA ALA A 42 3.15 -9.50 -0.62
C ALA A 42 3.95 -9.12 0.63
N LEU A 43 5.07 -9.82 0.91
CA LEU A 43 5.98 -9.45 1.99
C LEU A 43 6.54 -8.03 1.81
N THR A 44 7.00 -7.69 0.60
CA THR A 44 7.54 -6.35 0.31
C THR A 44 6.51 -5.24 0.54
N ILE A 45 5.26 -5.48 0.16
CA ILE A 45 4.15 -4.55 0.42
C ILE A 45 3.92 -4.40 1.93
N GLY A 46 3.92 -5.51 2.68
CA GLY A 46 3.78 -5.51 4.14
C GLY A 46 4.90 -4.72 4.83
N GLU A 47 6.16 -4.96 4.48
CA GLU A 47 7.31 -4.21 5.00
C GLU A 47 7.19 -2.72 4.72
N LYS A 48 6.83 -2.35 3.48
CA LYS A 48 6.66 -0.93 3.15
C LYS A 48 5.50 -0.30 3.91
N ALA A 49 4.39 -1.02 4.09
CA ALA A 49 3.25 -0.55 4.87
C ALA A 49 3.62 -0.35 6.34
N ALA A 50 4.37 -1.28 6.94
CA ALA A 50 4.86 -1.15 8.31
C ALA A 50 5.69 0.13 8.48
N VAL A 51 6.63 0.40 7.57
CA VAL A 51 7.43 1.65 7.58
C VAL A 51 6.54 2.89 7.49
N LEU A 52 5.59 2.93 6.55
CA LEU A 52 4.71 4.09 6.35
C LEU A 52 3.82 4.36 7.58
N ILE A 53 3.31 3.29 8.21
CA ILE A 53 2.48 3.40 9.41
C ILE A 53 3.32 3.81 10.62
N ALA A 54 4.51 3.23 10.78
CA ALA A 54 5.42 3.59 11.85
C ALA A 54 5.85 5.06 11.78
N GLU A 55 6.18 5.57 10.59
CA GLU A 55 6.44 6.99 10.33
C GLU A 55 5.26 7.88 10.77
N GLU A 56 4.02 7.50 10.40
CA GLU A 56 2.81 8.27 10.72
C GLU A 56 2.48 8.26 12.22
N LEU A 57 2.84 7.18 12.93
CA LEU A 57 2.62 7.03 14.37
C LEU A 57 3.81 7.51 15.22
N GLY A 58 4.92 7.92 14.61
CA GLY A 58 6.16 8.27 15.33
C GLY A 58 6.81 7.07 16.03
N VAL A 59 6.57 5.86 15.54
CA VAL A 59 7.15 4.61 16.05
C VAL A 59 8.44 4.31 15.28
N LYS A 60 9.49 3.89 15.99
CA LYS A 60 10.72 3.39 15.38
C LYS A 60 10.60 1.88 15.17
N LEU A 61 10.87 1.43 13.94
CA LEU A 61 10.99 0.01 13.59
C LEU A 61 12.40 -0.52 13.86
#